data_AF-A0A965UTG5-F1
#
_entry.id   AF-A0A965UTG5-F1
#
_cell.length_a   1.000
_cell.length_b   1.000
_cell.length_c   1.000
_cell.angle_alpha   90.00
_cell.angle_beta   90.00
_cell.angle_gamma   90.00
#
_symmetry.space_group_name_H-M   'P 1'
#
loop_
_entity.id
_entity.type
_entity.pdbx_description
1 polymer ?
#
loop_
_entity_poly.entity_id
_entity_poly.type
_entity_poly.pdbx_seq_one_letter_code
_entity_poly.pdbx_strand_id
1 'polypeptide(L)'
;MEQVDHRIEGTELVPKKVTKHRFRKTIIAAWGGRCAYCDEVLGRNATLDHIIPRSKGGETQATNLVACCLSCNSHKSSHPVFEWFKDRAWYCPLREARLRRWIAGQAYAYFPVEYRNQFATSIELATIDNVPRQSPDLPLATDFPDRY
;
A
#
# COMPACT_ATOMS: atom_id res chain seq x y z
N MET A 1 46.87 15.22 1.98
CA MET A 1 45.44 15.06 2.31
C MET A 1 44.70 14.91 1.01
N GLU A 2 44.36 13.67 0.67
CA GLU A 2 43.67 13.29 -0.56
C GLU A 2 42.20 13.73 -0.42
N GLN A 3 41.75 14.65 -1.29
CA GLN A 3 40.35 15.09 -1.31
C GLN A 3 39.52 13.99 -1.94
N VAL A 4 38.58 13.44 -1.18
CA VAL A 4 37.62 12.45 -1.67
C VAL A 4 36.55 13.19 -2.46
N ASP A 5 36.57 13.03 -3.79
CA ASP A 5 35.57 13.55 -4.71
C ASP A 5 34.27 12.73 -4.56
N HIS A 6 33.20 13.35 -4.06
CA HIS A 6 31.91 12.69 -3.90
C HIS A 6 31.20 12.63 -5.27
N ARG A 7 31.24 11.45 -5.90
CA ARG A 7 30.56 11.19 -7.18
C ARG A 7 29.23 10.47 -6.94
N ILE A 8 28.12 11.10 -7.33
CA ILE A 8 26.83 10.41 -7.44
C ILE A 8 26.75 9.81 -8.85
N GLU A 9 26.90 8.49 -8.97
CA GLU A 9 26.63 7.77 -10.22
C GLU A 9 25.15 7.39 -10.31
N GLY A 10 24.47 7.82 -11.38
CA GLY A 10 23.14 7.31 -11.75
C GLY A 10 21.92 8.09 -11.23
N THR A 11 21.91 9.43 -11.33
CA THR A 11 20.72 10.25 -11.01
C THR A 11 19.83 10.48 -12.24
N GLU A 12 19.24 9.44 -12.81
CA GLU A 12 18.27 9.66 -13.89
C GLU A 12 16.97 10.25 -13.34
N LEU A 13 16.61 11.45 -13.83
CA LEU A 13 15.38 12.13 -13.44
C LEU A 13 14.17 11.43 -14.07
N VAL A 14 13.44 10.65 -13.27
CA VAL A 14 12.21 10.01 -13.71
C VAL A 14 11.05 11.03 -13.74
N PRO A 15 10.28 11.13 -14.83
CA PRO A 15 9.13 12.03 -14.88
C PRO A 15 8.11 11.75 -13.77
N LYS A 16 7.61 12.81 -13.13
CA LYS A 16 6.62 12.75 -12.03
C LYS A 16 5.41 11.86 -12.34
N LYS A 17 4.92 11.87 -13.59
CA LYS A 17 3.80 11.04 -14.05
C LYS A 17 4.13 9.54 -13.94
N VAL A 18 5.34 9.15 -14.32
CA VAL A 18 5.81 7.75 -14.26
C VAL A 18 5.93 7.33 -12.81
N THR A 19 6.52 8.15 -11.95
CA THR A 19 6.64 7.86 -10.51
C THR A 19 5.27 7.72 -9.84
N LYS A 20 4.33 8.64 -10.12
CA LYS A 20 2.95 8.55 -9.61
C LYS A 20 2.23 7.29 -10.09
N HIS A 21 2.41 6.93 -11.36
CA HIS A 21 1.82 5.73 -11.93
C HIS A 21 2.37 4.45 -11.29
N ARG A 22 3.70 4.37 -11.14
CA ARG A 22 4.37 3.25 -10.45
C ARG A 22 3.88 3.13 -9.01
N PHE A 23 3.92 4.22 -8.24
CA PHE A 23 3.45 4.26 -6.85
C PHE A 23 2.01 3.74 -6.70
N ARG A 24 1.12 4.18 -7.60
CA ARG A 24 -0.26 3.73 -7.61
C ARG A 24 -0.40 2.24 -7.94
N LYS A 25 0.32 1.74 -8.94
CA LYS A 25 0.33 0.31 -9.28
C LYS A 25 0.82 -0.54 -8.10
N THR A 26 1.88 -0.12 -7.41
CA THR A 26 2.44 -0.83 -6.26
C THR A 26 1.41 -0.99 -5.14
N ILE A 27 0.67 0.07 -4.80
CA ILE A 27 -0.37 -0.01 -3.76
C ILE A 27 -1.48 -0.97 -4.20
N ILE A 28 -1.98 -0.86 -5.43
CA ILE A 28 -3.05 -1.76 -5.93
C ILE A 28 -2.60 -3.23 -5.89
N ALA A 29 -1.36 -3.51 -6.32
CA ALA A 29 -0.80 -4.85 -6.29
C ALA A 29 -0.66 -5.40 -4.87
N ALA A 30 -0.20 -4.59 -3.91
CA ALA A 30 -0.08 -5.01 -2.50
C ALA A 30 -1.43 -5.34 -1.85
N TRP A 31 -2.52 -4.78 -2.38
CA TRP A 31 -3.89 -5.11 -1.98
C TRP A 31 -4.51 -6.27 -2.79
N GLY A 32 -3.76 -6.90 -3.69
CA GLY A 32 -4.19 -8.04 -4.49
C GLY A 32 -5.17 -7.66 -5.61
N GLY A 33 -5.15 -6.41 -6.07
CA GLY A 33 -6.11 -5.92 -7.06
C GLY A 33 -7.56 -5.89 -6.55
N ARG A 34 -7.76 -5.87 -5.23
CA ARG A 34 -9.09 -5.86 -4.59
C ARG A 34 -9.26 -4.63 -3.72
N CYS A 35 -10.51 -4.20 -3.55
CA CYS A 35 -10.86 -3.12 -2.66
C CYS A 35 -10.50 -3.50 -1.21
N ALA A 36 -9.72 -2.66 -0.53
CA ALA A 36 -9.32 -2.86 0.86
C ALA A 36 -10.51 -2.97 1.83
N TYR A 37 -11.67 -2.45 1.43
CA TYR A 37 -12.87 -2.37 2.25
C TYR A 37 -13.88 -3.49 1.92
N CYS A 38 -14.43 -3.49 0.70
CA CYS A 38 -15.49 -4.41 0.30
C CYS A 38 -14.99 -5.69 -0.39
N ASP A 39 -13.68 -5.80 -0.65
CA ASP A 39 -13.03 -6.96 -1.30
C ASP A 39 -13.43 -7.22 -2.77
N GLU A 40 -14.19 -6.30 -3.36
CA GLU A 40 -14.53 -6.33 -4.78
C GLU A 40 -13.27 -6.24 -5.66
N VAL A 41 -13.25 -7.01 -6.75
CA VAL A 41 -12.16 -6.99 -7.73
C VAL A 41 -12.11 -5.61 -8.40
N LEU A 42 -10.93 -5.00 -8.41
CA LEU A 42 -10.72 -3.68 -8.98
C LEU A 42 -10.38 -3.79 -10.47
N GLY A 43 -11.19 -3.15 -11.30
CA GLY A 43 -10.89 -2.95 -12.72
C GLY A 43 -10.08 -1.67 -12.97
N ARG A 44 -10.17 -1.17 -14.21
CA ARG A 44 -9.44 0.05 -14.66
C ARG A 44 -9.78 1.30 -13.84
N ASN A 45 -10.97 1.33 -13.24
CA ASN A 45 -11.48 2.44 -12.42
C ASN A 45 -11.08 2.34 -10.95
N ALA A 46 -10.13 1.47 -10.59
CA ALA A 46 -9.55 1.43 -9.25
C ALA A 46 -9.21 2.84 -8.76
N THR A 47 -9.41 3.17 -7.50
CA THR A 47 -8.92 4.40 -6.90
C THR A 47 -7.91 4.08 -5.81
N LEU A 48 -7.21 5.10 -5.35
CA LEU A 48 -6.56 5.04 -4.05
C LEU A 48 -7.36 5.90 -3.10
N ASP A 49 -7.62 5.38 -1.91
CA ASP A 49 -8.28 6.12 -0.84
C ASP A 49 -7.27 6.43 0.27
N HIS A 50 -7.40 7.62 0.85
CA HIS A 50 -6.63 8.04 2.01
C HIS A 50 -7.31 7.57 3.27
N ILE A 51 -6.67 6.67 4.03
CA ILE A 51 -7.17 6.14 5.31
C ILE A 51 -7.51 7.29 6.26
N ILE A 52 -6.55 8.20 6.46
CA ILE A 52 -6.74 9.51 7.07
C ILE A 52 -7.01 10.49 5.92
N PRO A 53 -8.21 11.10 5.83
CA PRO A 53 -8.55 11.97 4.71
C PRO A 53 -7.59 13.16 4.57
N ARG A 54 -7.30 13.58 3.34
CA ARG A 54 -6.47 14.77 3.07
C ARG A 54 -7.00 16.03 3.72
N SER A 55 -8.33 16.21 3.76
CA SER A 55 -8.98 17.34 4.43
C SER A 55 -8.76 17.37 5.94
N LYS A 56 -8.32 16.25 6.53
CA LYS A 56 -7.97 16.11 7.95
C LYS A 56 -6.46 15.99 8.16
N GLY A 57 -5.65 16.44 7.19
CA GLY A 57 -4.19 16.43 7.28
C GLY A 57 -3.52 15.11 6.88
N GLY A 58 -4.25 14.16 6.30
CA GLY A 58 -3.67 12.89 5.88
C GLY A 58 -2.67 13.03 4.73
N GLU A 59 -1.45 12.52 4.95
CA GLU A 59 -0.36 12.58 3.97
C GLU A 59 -0.53 11.59 2.82
N THR A 60 0.06 11.90 1.66
CA THR A 60 0.05 11.01 0.49
C THR A 60 1.26 10.08 0.55
N GLN A 61 1.20 9.13 1.49
CA GLN A 61 2.22 8.11 1.72
C GLN A 61 1.61 6.70 1.61
N ALA A 62 2.45 5.70 1.35
CA ALA A 62 1.99 4.33 1.12
C ALA A 62 1.13 3.80 2.28
N THR A 63 1.56 4.00 3.53
CA THR A 63 0.84 3.51 4.72
C THR A 63 -0.50 4.21 4.97
N ASN A 64 -0.74 5.37 4.34
CA ASN A 64 -2.02 6.08 4.41
C ASN A 64 -2.89 5.86 3.17
N LEU A 65 -2.43 5.10 2.16
CA LEU A 65 -3.15 4.87 0.92
C LEU A 65 -3.49 3.40 0.72
N VAL A 66 -4.73 3.13 0.33
CA VAL A 66 -5.20 1.77 0.07
C VAL A 66 -5.88 1.67 -1.29
N ALA A 67 -5.88 0.48 -1.87
CA ALA A 67 -6.64 0.21 -3.08
C ALA A 67 -8.14 0.23 -2.76
N CYS A 68 -8.92 0.98 -3.53
CA CYS A 68 -10.33 1.19 -3.23
C CYS A 68 -11.17 1.20 -4.51
N CYS A 69 -12.43 0.75 -4.44
CA CYS A 69 -13.38 0.95 -5.53
C CYS A 69 -14.00 2.35 -5.45
N LEU A 70 -14.53 2.85 -6.57
CA LEU A 70 -15.12 4.19 -6.62
C LEU A 70 -16.29 4.36 -5.62
N SER A 71 -17.13 3.32 -5.48
CA SER A 71 -18.27 3.32 -4.56
C SER A 71 -17.82 3.50 -3.11
N CYS A 72 -16.89 2.67 -2.64
CA CYS A 72 -16.37 2.77 -1.27
C CYS A 72 -15.63 4.09 -1.03
N ASN A 73 -14.83 4.54 -2.00
CA ASN A 73 -14.08 5.79 -1.89
C ASN A 73 -15.01 7.00 -1.73
N SER A 74 -16.05 7.08 -2.56
CA SER A 74 -17.04 8.15 -2.50
C SER A 74 -17.88 8.08 -1.22
N HIS A 75 -18.26 6.87 -0.78
CA HIS A 75 -19.08 6.69 0.42
C HIS A 75 -18.28 6.95 1.71
N LYS A 76 -16.98 6.61 1.74
CA LYS A 76 -16.09 6.94 2.86
C LYS A 76 -15.81 8.43 2.92
N SER A 77 -15.50 9.06 1.78
CA SER A 77 -15.22 10.49 1.72
C SER A 77 -14.25 10.93 2.83
N SER A 78 -14.66 11.87 3.69
CA SER A 78 -13.89 12.40 4.82
C SER A 78 -14.20 11.73 6.17
N HIS A 79 -14.97 10.63 6.19
CA HIS A 79 -15.29 9.90 7.42
C HIS A 79 -14.06 9.18 7.99
N PRO A 80 -13.94 9.06 9.34
CA PRO A 80 -12.94 8.21 9.97
C PRO A 80 -13.11 6.76 9.50
N VAL A 81 -12.05 6.17 8.95
CA VAL A 81 -12.12 4.89 8.24
C VAL A 81 -12.71 3.75 9.10
N PHE A 82 -12.33 3.66 10.37
CA PHE A 82 -12.70 2.52 11.22
C PHE A 82 -14.14 2.62 11.73
N GLU A 83 -14.63 3.83 11.98
CA GLU A 83 -16.03 4.07 12.31
C GLU A 83 -16.90 3.77 11.09
N TRP A 84 -16.57 4.41 9.97
CA TRP A 84 -17.29 4.21 8.70
C TRP A 84 -17.35 2.75 8.26
N PHE A 85 -16.25 2.02 8.40
CA PHE A 85 -16.16 0.63 7.94
C PHE A 85 -16.99 -0.32 8.82
N LYS A 86 -17.03 -0.11 10.13
CA LYS A 86 -17.85 -0.91 11.05
C LYS A 86 -19.34 -0.79 10.78
N ASP A 87 -19.78 0.34 10.24
CA ASP A 87 -21.18 0.59 9.88
C ASP A 87 -21.58 -0.04 8.54
N ARG A 88 -20.69 -0.76 7.84
CA ARG A 88 -21.00 -1.38 6.55
C ARG A 88 -21.58 -2.78 6.75
N ALA A 89 -22.60 -3.13 5.98
CA ALA A 89 -23.20 -4.47 6.00
C ALA A 89 -22.19 -5.59 5.67
N TRP A 90 -21.15 -5.26 4.88
CA TRP A 90 -20.06 -6.15 4.50
C TRP A 90 -18.80 -5.95 5.36
N TYR A 91 -18.93 -5.37 6.55
CA TYR A 91 -17.83 -5.26 7.51
C TYR A 91 -17.18 -6.63 7.76
N CYS A 92 -15.84 -6.65 7.86
CA CYS A 92 -15.09 -7.85 8.18
C CYS A 92 -13.92 -7.52 9.12
N PRO A 93 -13.88 -8.12 10.32
CA PRO A 93 -12.79 -7.89 11.28
C PRO A 93 -11.40 -8.21 10.72
N LEU A 94 -11.27 -9.23 9.85
CA LEU A 94 -9.99 -9.59 9.25
C LEU A 94 -9.46 -8.51 8.29
N ARG A 95 -10.36 -7.85 7.55
CA ARG A 95 -9.99 -6.71 6.68
C ARG A 95 -9.62 -5.49 7.51
N GLU A 96 -10.33 -5.22 8.60
CA GLU A 96 -9.92 -4.17 9.55
C GLU A 96 -8.51 -4.44 10.10
N ALA A 97 -8.21 -5.69 10.49
CA ALA A 97 -6.88 -6.07 10.97
C ALA A 97 -5.81 -5.84 9.90
N ARG A 98 -6.10 -6.17 8.63
CA ARG A 98 -5.20 -5.90 7.50
C ARG A 98 -4.95 -4.40 7.32
N LEU A 99 -5.99 -3.55 7.40
CA LEU A 99 -5.84 -2.09 7.37
C LEU A 99 -4.95 -1.58 8.51
N ARG A 100 -5.15 -2.07 9.73
CA ARG A 100 -4.31 -1.69 10.89
C ARG A 100 -2.85 -2.04 10.68
N ARG A 101 -2.55 -3.25 10.20
CA ARG A 101 -1.18 -3.67 9.85
C ARG A 101 -0.56 -2.82 8.75
N TRP A 102 -1.37 -2.43 7.75
CA TRP A 102 -0.93 -1.52 6.68
C TRP A 102 -0.52 -0.15 7.21
N ILE A 103 -1.36 0.46 8.06
CA ILE A 103 -1.10 1.76 8.70
C ILE A 103 0.16 1.70 9.56
N ALA A 104 0.32 0.62 10.34
CA ALA A 104 1.47 0.41 11.20
C ALA A 104 2.78 0.18 10.44
N GLY A 105 2.77 0.18 9.10
CA GLY A 105 3.96 -0.15 8.31
C GLY A 105 4.41 -1.59 8.52
N GLN A 106 3.52 -2.51 8.90
CA GLN A 106 3.84 -3.94 9.03
C GLN A 106 3.61 -4.69 7.71
N ALA A 107 3.17 -3.98 6.67
CA ALA A 107 2.98 -4.52 5.32
C ALA A 107 4.25 -4.50 4.45
N TYR A 108 5.42 -4.12 4.98
CA TYR A 108 6.70 -4.08 4.24
C TYR A 108 7.07 -5.42 3.57
N ALA A 109 6.62 -6.54 4.15
CA ALA A 109 6.80 -7.87 3.58
C ALA A 109 6.15 -8.04 2.19
N TYR A 110 5.12 -7.25 1.85
CA TYR A 110 4.36 -7.33 0.59
C TYR A 110 4.86 -6.35 -0.49
N PHE A 111 5.81 -5.48 -0.16
CA PHE A 111 6.46 -4.61 -1.15
C PHE A 111 7.67 -5.33 -1.78
N PRO A 112 7.89 -5.19 -3.10
CA PRO A 112 9.09 -5.73 -3.75
C PRO A 112 10.36 -5.17 -3.09
N VAL A 113 11.40 -6.00 -2.99
CA VAL A 113 12.60 -5.74 -2.17
C VAL A 113 13.27 -4.42 -2.55
N GLU A 114 13.29 -4.10 -3.84
CA GLU A 114 13.84 -2.87 -4.42
C GLU A 114 13.15 -1.58 -3.94
N TYR A 115 11.92 -1.69 -3.42
CA TYR A 115 11.18 -0.56 -2.86
C TYR A 115 11.36 -0.42 -1.36
N ARG A 116 11.85 -1.45 -0.64
CA ARG A 116 11.98 -1.43 0.82
C ARG A 116 12.98 -0.38 1.32
N ASN A 117 14.06 -0.17 0.57
CA ASN A 117 15.15 0.74 0.96
C ASN A 117 14.85 2.23 0.70
N GLN A 118 13.80 2.55 -0.07
CA GLN A 118 13.34 3.94 -0.25
C GLN A 118 12.47 4.44 0.92
N PHE A 119 12.10 3.55 1.85
CA PHE A 119 11.19 3.84 2.96
C PHE A 119 11.82 3.58 4.34
N ALA A 120 13.06 3.08 4.39
CA ALA A 120 13.79 2.80 5.62
C ALA A 120 14.53 4.05 6.14
N THR A 121 13.79 5.06 6.59
CA THR A 121 14.36 6.07 7.48
C THR A 121 13.46 6.23 8.70
N SER A 122 13.90 5.60 9.81
CA SER A 122 13.50 5.85 11.22
C SER A 122 12.66 4.81 11.96
N ILE A 123 12.52 3.57 11.50
CA ILE A 123 12.07 2.49 12.39
C ILE A 123 13.23 1.51 12.54
N GLU A 124 13.84 1.47 13.72
CA GLU A 124 14.83 0.47 14.07
C GLU A 124 14.27 -0.93 13.77
N LEU A 125 14.99 -1.68 12.94
CA LEU A 125 14.72 -3.06 12.54
C LEU A 125 14.93 -4.03 13.71
N ALA A 126 14.34 -3.75 14.87
CA ALA A 126 14.30 -4.69 15.97
C ALA A 126 13.04 -5.54 15.84
N THR A 127 13.24 -6.85 15.60
CA THR A 127 12.27 -7.96 15.73
C THR A 127 11.48 -8.41 14.49
N ILE A 128 12.14 -8.54 13.33
CA ILE A 128 11.58 -9.30 12.18
C ILE A 128 11.78 -10.83 12.33
N ASP A 129 12.64 -11.29 13.23
CA ASP A 129 13.07 -12.70 13.27
C ASP A 129 12.16 -13.69 14.05
N ASN A 130 10.88 -13.39 14.28
CA ASN A 130 10.00 -14.38 14.93
C ASN A 130 8.54 -14.36 14.47
N VAL A 131 8.30 -14.17 13.17
CA VAL A 131 7.01 -14.58 12.58
C VAL A 131 7.15 -16.02 12.09
N PRO A 132 6.44 -17.00 12.67
CA PRO A 132 6.52 -18.38 12.22
C PRO A 132 6.08 -18.49 10.76
N ARG A 133 6.98 -18.98 9.90
CA ARG A 133 6.71 -19.38 8.52
C ARG A 133 5.74 -20.55 8.53
N GLN A 134 4.45 -20.27 8.49
CA GLN A 134 3.45 -21.24 8.04
C GLN A 134 2.51 -20.53 7.07
N SER A 135 2.96 -20.47 5.82
CA SER A 135 2.14 -20.30 4.63
C SER A 135 1.39 -21.60 4.35
N PRO A 136 0.12 -21.53 3.94
CA PRO A 136 -0.34 -22.35 2.84
C PRO A 136 -0.68 -21.41 1.67
N ASP A 137 0.14 -21.51 0.62
CA ASP A 137 -0.16 -21.21 -0.77
C ASP A 137 -0.97 -19.93 -1.05
N LEU A 138 -0.26 -18.79 -1.05
CA LEU A 138 -0.72 -17.62 -1.81
C LEU A 138 -0.13 -17.73 -3.23
N PRO A 139 -0.95 -17.60 -4.29
CA PRO A 139 -0.46 -17.69 -5.67
C PRO A 139 0.66 -16.69 -5.91
N LEU A 140 1.71 -17.14 -6.59
CA LEU A 140 2.82 -16.28 -7.00
C LEU A 140 2.27 -15.24 -7.98
N ALA A 141 2.92 -14.07 -8.08
CA ALA A 141 2.49 -12.99 -8.98
C ALA A 141 2.41 -13.40 -10.47
N THR A 142 2.84 -14.61 -10.82
CA THR A 142 2.75 -15.27 -12.13
C THR A 142 1.45 -16.04 -12.37
N ASP A 143 0.60 -16.21 -11.35
CA ASP A 143 -0.62 -17.03 -11.43
C ASP A 143 -1.89 -16.22 -11.76
N PHE A 144 -1.75 -14.95 -12.12
CA PHE A 144 -2.84 -14.16 -12.69
C PHE A 144 -2.83 -14.35 -14.20
N PRO A 145 -3.78 -15.11 -14.79
CA PRO A 145 -3.85 -15.20 -16.23
C PRO A 145 -4.14 -13.81 -16.81
N ASP A 146 -3.28 -13.35 -17.72
CA ASP A 146 -3.50 -12.17 -18.57
C ASP A 146 -4.82 -12.34 -19.34
N ARG A 147 -5.96 -11.89 -18.81
CA ARG A 147 -7.21 -11.80 -19.57
C ARG A 147 -8.08 -10.60 -19.16
N TYR A 148 -7.99 -9.59 -20.04
CA TYR A 148 -8.97 -8.60 -20.55
C TYR A 148 -9.68 -7.59 -19.60
#